data_AF-A0A1R0WJK7-F1
#
_entry.id   AF-A0A1R0WJK7-F1
#
_cell.length_a   1.000
_cell.length_b   1.000
_cell.length_c   1.000
_cell.angle_alpha   90.00
_cell.angle_beta   90.00
_cell.angle_gamma   90.00
#
_symmetry.space_group_name_H-M   'P 1'
#
loop_
_entity.id
_entity.type
_entity.pdbx_description
1 polymer ?
#
loop_
_entity_poly.entity_id
_entity_poly.type
_entity_poly.pdbx_seq_one_letter_code
_entity_poly.pdbx_strand_id
1 'polypeptide(L)'
;MSIFFPDNDKRQARLIELSSDTQNFLNQLKNNYAEFTILSQEINAKIADLYTQHGLTVPDVTSFDILQASGAAHDVSTGDTAVGVTNILVDVASFLITVQYLAPGVTAMLVDSGIMAAETAATVLGFVLGVEIAVGTLAGGLIAGVIAAVVVVGIGLAIDAIEGAILRSKLRHGIHQMDQVRGSLKLSLDKASIMVESMKSIQRALDSLQQSNIEISDAVVRNIVQKTVEPALAQADAVTLQNVIAELSQLDHQRGSWTAEDEVPSESPGPHKVFLIAKAPESTLPAIPSDLKPTCLASPDTLQPNAIYPIIKSDGYTYWPLSYIDNRVGMAVVAFDPSGHLVKRWDKIGARYIVDITADPNSNSMIFKGQANQSFSMPWSELGTL
;
A
#
# COMPACT_ATOMS: atom_id res chain seq x y z
N MET A 1 24.63 37.08 -6.90
CA MET A 1 23.20 37.40 -6.72
C MET A 1 22.72 38.26 -7.88
N SER A 2 21.83 37.73 -8.71
CA SER A 2 21.18 38.50 -9.78
C SER A 2 20.24 39.54 -9.17
N ILE A 3 20.35 40.80 -9.61
CA ILE A 3 19.47 41.89 -9.17
C ILE A 3 17.99 41.58 -9.49
N PHE A 4 17.74 40.81 -10.56
CA PHE A 4 16.39 40.53 -11.04
C PHE A 4 15.71 39.37 -10.29
N PHE A 5 16.47 38.49 -9.62
CA PHE A 5 15.94 37.31 -8.94
C PHE A 5 16.63 37.07 -7.58
N PRO A 6 16.47 38.00 -6.62
CA PRO A 6 17.23 38.00 -5.37
C PRO A 6 16.96 36.79 -4.47
N ASP A 7 15.80 36.14 -4.60
CA ASP A 7 15.44 34.99 -3.77
C ASP A 7 15.83 33.63 -4.37
N ASN A 8 16.52 33.57 -5.52
CA ASN A 8 16.91 32.28 -6.11
C ASN A 8 17.83 31.47 -5.18
N ASP A 9 18.74 32.13 -4.46
CA ASP A 9 19.61 31.46 -3.48
C ASP A 9 18.77 30.85 -2.33
N LYS A 10 17.71 31.53 -1.90
CA LYS A 10 16.78 31.04 -0.87
C LYS A 10 15.94 29.86 -1.38
N ARG A 11 15.44 29.94 -2.62
CA ARG A 11 14.71 28.84 -3.26
C ARG A 11 15.58 27.59 -3.40
N GLN A 12 16.84 27.76 -3.80
CA GLN A 12 17.79 26.66 -3.90
C GLN A 12 18.05 26.03 -2.53
N ALA A 13 18.28 26.85 -1.50
CA ALA A 13 18.44 26.36 -0.13
C ALA A 13 17.19 25.60 0.36
N ARG A 14 15.98 26.13 0.12
CA ARG A 14 14.73 25.45 0.46
C ARG A 14 14.56 24.13 -0.27
N LEU A 15 14.85 24.08 -1.57
CA LEU A 15 14.77 22.84 -2.34
C LEU A 15 15.72 21.76 -1.80
N ILE A 16 16.94 22.13 -1.42
CA ILE A 16 17.91 21.20 -0.80
C ILE A 16 17.38 20.70 0.55
N GLU A 17 16.80 21.58 1.37
CA GLU A 17 16.22 21.21 2.66
C GLU A 17 15.05 20.23 2.51
N LEU A 18 14.08 20.53 1.63
CA LEU A 18 12.95 19.64 1.34
C LEU A 18 13.44 18.28 0.87
N SER A 19 14.39 18.26 -0.07
CA SER A 19 14.98 17.01 -0.59
C SER A 19 15.71 16.21 0.50
N SER A 20 16.45 16.87 1.39
CA SER A 20 17.12 16.23 2.52
C SER A 20 16.14 15.60 3.50
N ASP A 21 15.06 16.30 3.84
CA ASP A 21 14.00 15.77 4.71
C ASP A 21 13.33 14.55 4.07
N THR A 22 12.98 14.65 2.79
CA THR A 22 12.36 13.54 2.04
C THR A 22 13.27 12.31 1.98
N GLN A 23 14.58 12.50 1.73
CA GLN A 23 15.54 11.40 1.74
C GLN A 23 15.68 10.77 3.12
N ASN A 24 15.63 11.58 4.18
CA ASN A 24 15.63 11.08 5.55
C ASN A 24 14.37 10.23 5.83
N PHE A 25 13.18 10.69 5.44
CA PHE A 25 11.95 9.93 5.60
C PHE A 25 11.97 8.61 4.83
N LEU A 26 12.49 8.63 3.60
CA LEU A 26 12.63 7.43 2.77
C LEU A 26 13.60 6.42 3.40
N ASN A 27 14.72 6.89 3.96
CA ASN A 27 15.67 6.03 4.68
C ASN A 27 15.04 5.41 5.94
N GLN A 28 14.23 6.17 6.68
CA GLN A 28 13.49 5.64 7.83
C GLN A 28 12.43 4.62 7.40
N LEU A 29 11.71 4.87 6.31
CA LEU A 29 10.77 3.91 5.74
C LEU A 29 11.44 2.60 5.30
N LYS A 30 12.64 2.69 4.71
CA LYS A 30 13.47 1.51 4.39
C LYS A 30 13.81 0.70 5.64
N ASN A 31 14.17 1.37 6.73
CA ASN A 31 14.43 0.70 8.01
C ASN A 31 13.15 0.08 8.59
N ASN A 32 12.02 0.78 8.55
CA ASN A 32 10.73 0.25 8.98
C ASN A 32 10.32 -0.99 8.18
N TYR A 33 10.57 -1.02 6.86
CA TYR A 33 10.31 -2.21 6.03
C TYR A 33 11.19 -3.39 6.43
N ALA A 34 12.49 -3.16 6.62
CA ALA A 34 13.41 -4.20 7.06
C ALA A 34 13.00 -4.78 8.42
N GLU A 35 12.66 -3.90 9.37
CA GLU A 35 12.20 -4.29 10.71
C GLU A 35 10.86 -5.02 10.66
N PHE A 36 9.91 -4.55 9.86
CA PHE A 36 8.61 -5.22 9.65
C PHE A 36 8.79 -6.65 9.10
N THR A 37 9.70 -6.84 8.14
CA THR A 37 9.99 -8.16 7.57
C THR A 37 10.54 -9.12 8.62
N ILE A 38 11.49 -8.66 9.44
CA ILE A 38 12.06 -9.46 10.54
C ILE A 38 10.97 -9.81 11.56
N LEU A 39 10.21 -8.82 12.04
CA LEU A 39 9.14 -9.03 13.01
C LEU A 39 8.06 -9.98 12.50
N SER A 40 7.71 -9.90 11.21
CA SER A 40 6.74 -10.81 10.59
C SER A 40 7.21 -12.26 10.64
N GLN A 41 8.49 -12.51 10.32
CA GLN A 41 9.08 -13.84 10.41
C GLN A 41 9.11 -14.35 11.86
N GLU A 42 9.54 -13.52 12.81
CA GLU A 42 9.63 -13.87 14.22
C GLU A 42 8.25 -14.14 14.85
N ILE A 43 7.23 -13.33 14.52
CA ILE A 43 5.86 -13.53 14.97
C ILE A 43 5.29 -14.83 14.40
N ASN A 44 5.47 -15.09 13.10
CA ASN A 44 5.00 -16.34 12.47
C ASN A 44 5.63 -17.57 13.16
N ALA A 45 6.94 -17.53 13.42
CA ALA A 45 7.64 -18.61 14.12
C ALA A 45 7.10 -18.80 15.54
N LYS A 46 6.92 -17.73 16.31
CA LYS A 46 6.37 -17.80 17.68
C LYS A 46 4.96 -18.35 17.72
N ILE A 47 4.11 -17.96 16.77
CA ILE A 47 2.75 -18.51 16.64
C ILE A 47 2.83 -20.01 16.30
N ALA A 48 3.65 -20.41 15.33
CA ALA A 48 3.82 -21.82 14.99
C ALA A 48 4.31 -22.67 16.18
N ASP A 49 5.27 -22.16 16.95
CA ASP A 49 5.79 -22.82 18.15
C ASP A 49 4.71 -22.96 19.23
N LEU A 50 3.96 -21.88 19.52
CA LEU A 50 2.84 -21.92 20.47
C LEU A 50 1.79 -22.95 20.06
N TYR A 51 1.41 -22.98 18.78
CA TYR A 51 0.40 -23.93 18.31
C TYR A 51 0.91 -25.37 18.41
N THR A 52 2.16 -25.62 18.03
CA THR A 52 2.77 -26.95 18.10
C THR A 52 2.88 -27.45 19.55
N GLN A 53 3.34 -26.59 20.47
CA GLN A 53 3.50 -26.93 21.89
C GLN A 53 2.17 -27.29 22.57
N HIS A 54 1.05 -26.71 22.10
CA HIS A 54 -0.28 -26.92 22.66
C HIS A 54 -1.17 -27.84 21.81
N GLY A 55 -0.62 -28.53 20.82
CA GLY A 55 -1.36 -29.49 19.99
C GLY A 55 -2.44 -28.87 19.09
N LEU A 56 -2.28 -27.59 18.75
CA LEU A 56 -3.18 -26.85 17.86
C LEU A 56 -2.71 -26.96 16.40
N THR A 57 -3.63 -26.74 15.44
CA THR A 57 -3.30 -26.70 14.01
C THR A 57 -2.62 -25.38 13.65
N VAL A 58 -1.33 -25.44 13.29
CA VAL A 58 -0.53 -24.26 12.91
C VAL A 58 -1.23 -23.48 11.78
N PRO A 59 -1.44 -22.15 11.93
CA PRO A 59 -2.07 -21.36 10.89
C PRO A 59 -1.17 -21.24 9.66
N ASP A 60 -1.78 -21.21 8.47
CA ASP A 60 -1.05 -20.98 7.23
C ASP A 60 -0.39 -19.59 7.20
N VAL A 61 0.71 -19.50 6.46
CA VAL A 61 1.40 -18.25 6.16
C VAL A 61 1.13 -17.87 4.72
N THR A 62 0.55 -16.68 4.51
CA THR A 62 0.33 -16.13 3.19
C THR A 62 1.49 -15.20 2.83
N SER A 63 2.04 -15.35 1.63
CA SER A 63 3.09 -14.47 1.11
C SER A 63 2.44 -13.26 0.45
N PHE A 64 2.88 -12.05 0.84
CA PHE A 64 2.38 -10.78 0.33
C PHE A 64 3.50 -9.97 -0.31
N ASP A 65 3.41 -9.75 -1.61
CA ASP A 65 4.27 -8.80 -2.31
C ASP A 65 3.75 -7.38 -2.03
N ILE A 66 4.56 -6.57 -1.32
CA ILE A 66 4.15 -5.23 -0.89
C ILE A 66 3.91 -4.31 -2.10
N LEU A 67 4.68 -4.45 -3.18
CA LEU A 67 4.54 -3.60 -4.35
C LEU A 67 3.30 -3.98 -5.16
N GLN A 68 3.00 -5.27 -5.27
CA GLN A 68 1.73 -5.73 -5.86
C GLN A 68 0.53 -5.31 -5.02
N ALA A 69 0.63 -5.42 -3.69
CA ALA A 69 -0.42 -4.98 -2.78
C ALA A 69 -0.69 -3.47 -2.90
N SER A 70 0.34 -2.68 -3.22
CA SER A 70 0.20 -1.25 -3.51
C SER A 70 -0.37 -0.94 -4.89
N GLY A 71 -0.55 -1.93 -5.78
CA GLY A 71 -1.03 -1.75 -7.16
C GLY A 71 -0.01 -1.13 -8.13
N ALA A 72 1.20 -0.83 -7.65
CA ALA A 72 2.14 0.05 -8.33
C ALA A 72 3.09 -0.67 -9.31
N ALA A 73 3.34 -1.97 -9.13
CA ALA A 73 4.25 -2.72 -10.02
C ALA A 73 4.00 -4.23 -9.99
N HIS A 74 3.24 -4.74 -10.97
CA HIS A 74 3.05 -6.18 -11.13
C HIS A 74 4.27 -6.87 -11.79
N ASP A 75 5.03 -6.14 -12.61
CA ASP A 75 6.21 -6.67 -13.31
C ASP A 75 7.50 -6.64 -12.47
N VAL A 76 7.45 -6.06 -11.26
CA VAL A 76 8.60 -5.96 -10.34
C VAL A 76 8.48 -6.93 -9.17
N SER A 77 7.78 -8.05 -9.38
CA SER A 77 7.74 -9.10 -8.39
C SER A 77 9.08 -9.82 -8.33
N THR A 78 9.94 -9.36 -7.41
CA THR A 78 11.08 -10.14 -6.97
C THR A 78 10.72 -10.75 -5.62
N GLY A 79 11.14 -11.98 -5.37
CA GLY A 79 10.91 -12.65 -4.08
C GLY A 79 11.39 -11.82 -2.87
N ASP A 80 12.21 -10.79 -3.10
CA ASP A 80 12.74 -9.84 -2.10
C ASP A 80 11.71 -8.81 -1.61
N THR A 81 10.54 -8.72 -2.23
CA THR A 81 9.43 -7.83 -1.85
C THR A 81 8.30 -8.56 -1.13
N ALA A 82 8.39 -9.88 -1.09
CA ALA A 82 7.37 -10.75 -0.53
C ALA A 82 7.59 -10.94 0.97
N VAL A 83 6.59 -10.59 1.78
CA VAL A 83 6.58 -10.81 3.22
C VAL A 83 5.58 -11.90 3.57
N GLY A 84 6.04 -12.95 4.23
CA GLY A 84 5.17 -13.98 4.79
C GLY A 84 4.47 -13.48 6.04
N VAL A 85 3.14 -13.53 6.06
CA VAL A 85 2.31 -13.11 7.20
C VAL A 85 1.29 -14.22 7.50
N THR A 86 1.20 -14.64 8.76
CA THR A 86 0.21 -15.63 9.20
C THR A 86 -1.21 -15.17 8.94
N ASN A 87 -2.11 -16.10 8.60
CA ASN A 87 -3.52 -15.78 8.39
C ASN A 87 -4.20 -15.12 9.60
N ILE A 88 -3.68 -15.31 10.82
CA ILE A 88 -4.18 -14.61 12.01
C ILE A 88 -4.04 -13.08 11.86
N LEU A 89 -2.92 -12.60 11.32
CA LEU A 89 -2.69 -11.17 11.08
C LEU A 89 -3.49 -10.67 9.87
N VAL A 90 -3.60 -11.50 8.82
CA VAL A 90 -4.39 -11.21 7.61
C VAL A 90 -5.87 -11.07 7.92
N ASP A 91 -6.36 -11.83 8.89
CA ASP A 91 -7.76 -11.79 9.34
C ASP A 91 -8.09 -10.50 10.11
N VAL A 92 -7.09 -9.77 10.62
CA VAL A 92 -7.33 -8.44 11.16
C VAL A 92 -7.55 -7.48 9.99
N ALA A 93 -8.83 -7.11 9.80
CA ALA A 93 -9.26 -6.19 8.75
C ALA A 93 -8.32 -4.97 8.69
N SER A 94 -7.92 -4.58 7.47
CA SER A 94 -7.06 -3.42 7.19
C SER A 94 -5.56 -3.56 7.50
N PHE A 95 -5.06 -4.65 8.09
CA PHE A 95 -3.62 -4.86 8.27
C PHE A 95 -2.85 -4.74 6.93
N LEU A 96 -3.40 -5.33 5.87
CA LEU A 96 -2.78 -5.29 4.54
C LEU A 96 -2.81 -3.89 3.90
N ILE A 97 -3.86 -3.10 4.18
CA ILE A 97 -3.94 -1.70 3.74
C ILE A 97 -2.80 -0.92 4.38
N THR A 98 -2.46 -1.19 5.63
CA THR A 98 -1.36 -0.48 6.30
C THR A 98 0.04 -0.91 5.85
N VAL A 99 0.21 -2.14 5.36
CA VAL A 99 1.50 -2.60 4.80
C VAL A 99 1.86 -1.82 3.53
N GLN A 100 0.89 -1.28 2.79
CA GLN A 100 1.15 -0.45 1.61
C GLN A 100 1.98 0.80 1.93
N TYR A 101 1.91 1.32 3.16
CA TYR A 101 2.70 2.48 3.57
C TYR A 101 4.20 2.16 3.68
N LEU A 102 4.58 0.87 3.63
CA LEU A 102 5.97 0.44 3.49
C LEU A 102 6.46 0.45 2.04
N ALA A 103 5.57 0.53 1.04
CA ALA A 103 5.93 0.46 -0.37
C ALA A 103 7.03 1.46 -0.76
N PRO A 104 7.03 2.73 -0.30
CA PRO A 104 8.13 3.63 -0.62
C PRO A 104 9.49 3.16 -0.07
N GLY A 105 9.50 2.56 1.13
CA GLY A 105 10.70 1.97 1.72
C GLY A 105 11.21 0.76 0.94
N VAL A 106 10.30 -0.09 0.46
CA VAL A 106 10.62 -1.24 -0.42
C VAL A 106 11.22 -0.75 -1.73
N THR A 107 10.57 0.22 -2.38
CA THR A 107 11.06 0.83 -3.62
C THR A 107 12.48 1.37 -3.44
N ALA A 108 12.75 2.04 -2.30
CA ALA A 108 14.10 2.53 -1.99
C ALA A 108 15.13 1.43 -1.81
N MET A 109 14.78 0.37 -1.10
CA MET A 109 15.67 -0.79 -0.97
C MET A 109 16.02 -1.41 -2.33
N LEU A 110 15.04 -1.56 -3.23
CA LEU A 110 15.26 -2.18 -4.54
C LEU A 110 16.08 -1.32 -5.48
N VAL A 111 15.96 0.01 -5.40
CA VAL A 111 16.82 0.92 -6.15
C VAL A 111 18.25 0.86 -5.62
N ASP A 112 18.44 0.90 -4.29
CA ASP A 112 19.75 0.83 -3.65
C ASP A 112 20.49 -0.48 -3.97
N SER A 113 19.76 -1.59 -4.11
CA SER A 113 20.33 -2.89 -4.47
C SER A 113 20.55 -3.08 -5.98
N GLY A 114 20.12 -2.12 -6.81
CA GLY A 114 20.19 -2.20 -8.27
C GLY A 114 19.20 -3.19 -8.89
N ILE A 115 18.24 -3.68 -8.12
CA ILE A 115 17.19 -4.60 -8.60
C ILE A 115 16.12 -3.85 -9.40
N MET A 116 15.75 -2.64 -8.95
CA MET A 116 14.77 -1.79 -9.61
C MET A 116 15.45 -0.60 -10.30
N ALA A 117 15.15 -0.41 -11.58
CA ALA A 117 15.56 0.77 -12.31
C ALA A 117 14.90 2.03 -11.73
N ALA A 118 15.61 3.14 -11.78
CA ALA A 118 15.14 4.45 -11.36
C ALA A 118 13.76 4.79 -11.97
N GLU A 119 13.62 4.68 -13.29
CA GLU A 119 12.41 4.99 -14.04
C GLU A 119 11.17 4.25 -13.47
N THR A 120 11.36 2.97 -13.17
CA THR A 120 10.34 2.11 -12.56
C THR A 120 10.01 2.58 -11.14
N ALA A 121 11.04 2.94 -10.37
CA ALA A 121 10.88 3.43 -9.01
C ALA A 121 10.11 4.75 -8.94
N ALA A 122 10.36 5.69 -9.86
CA ALA A 122 9.57 6.93 -10.00
C ALA A 122 8.10 6.61 -10.28
N THR A 123 7.83 5.65 -11.17
CA THR A 123 6.46 5.24 -11.50
C THR A 123 5.76 4.64 -10.28
N VAL A 124 6.45 3.75 -9.55
CA VAL A 124 5.91 3.12 -8.34
C VAL A 124 5.63 4.15 -7.26
N LEU A 125 6.61 4.99 -6.92
CA LEU A 125 6.45 6.03 -5.92
C LEU A 125 5.39 7.04 -6.33
N GLY A 126 5.32 7.40 -7.62
CA GLY A 126 4.33 8.36 -8.09
C GLY A 126 2.91 7.82 -7.98
N PHE A 127 2.72 6.53 -8.24
CA PHE A 127 1.46 5.84 -8.00
C PHE A 127 1.13 5.81 -6.50
N VAL A 128 2.05 5.31 -5.65
CA VAL A 128 1.82 5.13 -4.21
C VAL A 128 1.57 6.45 -3.48
N LEU A 129 2.31 7.49 -3.85
CA LEU A 129 2.24 8.81 -3.23
C LEU A 129 1.23 9.74 -3.91
N GLY A 130 0.63 9.32 -5.03
CA GLY A 130 -0.30 10.10 -5.85
C GLY A 130 0.28 11.43 -6.37
N VAL A 131 1.58 11.46 -6.64
CA VAL A 131 2.31 12.64 -7.14
C VAL A 131 3.13 12.26 -8.35
N GLU A 132 3.21 13.12 -9.36
CA GLU A 132 4.09 12.85 -10.49
C GLU A 132 5.55 12.99 -10.06
N ILE A 133 6.35 11.94 -10.26
CA ILE A 133 7.79 11.95 -9.98
C ILE A 133 8.52 11.90 -11.32
N ALA A 134 9.31 12.93 -11.60
CA ALA A 134 10.06 13.00 -12.83
C ALA A 134 11.07 11.84 -12.91
N VAL A 135 11.31 11.32 -14.12
CA VAL A 135 12.15 10.13 -14.33
C VAL A 135 13.63 10.50 -14.53
N GLY A 136 13.91 11.71 -15.05
CA GLY A 136 15.27 12.21 -15.27
C GLY A 136 16.04 12.60 -13.99
N THR A 137 15.49 12.27 -12.81
CA THR A 137 15.86 12.80 -11.51
C THR A 137 16.29 11.73 -10.50
N LEU A 138 16.89 10.63 -10.97
CA LEU A 138 17.18 9.48 -10.10
C LEU A 138 18.61 8.93 -10.18
N ALA A 139 19.48 9.53 -10.99
CA ALA A 139 20.90 9.19 -10.98
C ALA A 139 21.55 9.73 -9.68
N GLY A 140 21.82 8.83 -8.73
CA GLY A 140 22.48 9.13 -7.44
C GLY A 140 21.65 8.87 -6.17
N GLY A 141 20.45 8.33 -6.30
CA GLY A 141 19.52 8.04 -5.20
C GLY A 141 18.10 8.51 -5.54
N LEU A 142 17.08 7.89 -4.96
CA LEU A 142 15.65 8.07 -5.34
C LEU A 142 15.12 9.51 -5.32
N ILE A 143 15.80 10.43 -4.64
CA ILE A 143 15.39 11.82 -4.50
C ILE A 143 16.52 12.79 -4.96
N ALA A 144 17.75 12.30 -5.09
CA ALA A 144 18.93 13.11 -5.37
C ALA A 144 18.89 13.80 -6.74
N GLY A 145 18.25 13.20 -7.74
CA GLY A 145 18.24 13.81 -9.06
C GLY A 145 17.18 14.90 -9.26
N VAL A 146 16.23 15.12 -8.34
CA VAL A 146 15.36 16.31 -8.39
C VAL A 146 16.23 17.56 -8.20
N ILE A 147 17.20 17.46 -7.30
CA ILE A 147 18.26 18.46 -7.15
C ILE A 147 19.13 18.51 -8.40
N ALA A 148 19.59 17.37 -8.94
CA ALA A 148 20.51 17.37 -10.08
C ALA A 148 19.91 18.02 -11.35
N ALA A 149 18.65 17.77 -11.69
CA ALA A 149 17.99 18.37 -12.86
C ALA A 149 17.81 19.89 -12.74
N VAL A 150 17.67 20.40 -11.50
CA VAL A 150 17.51 21.83 -11.22
C VAL A 150 18.87 22.54 -11.07
N VAL A 151 19.87 21.88 -10.48
CA VAL A 151 21.20 22.44 -10.20
C VAL A 151 22.14 22.39 -11.42
N VAL A 152 22.07 21.37 -12.28
CA VAL A 152 22.98 21.25 -13.45
C VAL A 152 22.80 22.39 -14.45
N VAL A 153 21.64 23.05 -14.47
CA VAL A 153 21.41 24.22 -15.33
C VAL A 153 22.03 25.51 -14.76
N GLY A 154 22.41 25.55 -13.48
CA GLY A 154 22.89 26.75 -12.81
C GLY A 154 24.41 26.99 -12.82
N ILE A 155 25.24 25.99 -13.14
CA ILE A 155 26.70 26.09 -12.94
C ILE A 155 27.47 26.49 -14.24
N GLY A 156 26.83 26.42 -15.42
CA GLY A 156 27.58 26.39 -16.68
C GLY A 156 27.49 27.59 -17.65
N LEU A 157 26.51 28.47 -17.59
CA LEU A 157 26.30 29.49 -18.63
C LEU A 157 26.01 30.86 -18.01
N ALA A 158 26.54 31.91 -18.64
CA ALA A 158 26.56 33.28 -18.15
C ALA A 158 25.71 34.18 -19.07
N ILE A 159 24.39 34.17 -18.88
CA ILE A 159 23.44 35.09 -19.54
C ILE A 159 22.39 35.60 -18.52
N ASP A 160 22.70 36.76 -17.92
CA ASP A 160 22.23 37.29 -16.62
C ASP A 160 20.72 37.58 -16.38
N ALA A 161 19.81 37.35 -17.33
CA ALA A 161 18.37 37.64 -17.11
C ALA A 161 17.41 36.54 -17.59
N ILE A 162 17.65 35.95 -18.75
CA ILE A 162 16.83 34.84 -19.28
C ILE A 162 17.07 33.57 -18.45
N GLU A 163 18.32 33.31 -18.05
CA GLU A 163 18.67 32.17 -17.19
C GLU A 163 18.09 32.30 -15.78
N GLY A 164 18.06 33.52 -15.22
CA GLY A 164 17.51 33.78 -13.89
C GLY A 164 16.00 33.50 -13.79
N ALA A 165 15.24 33.86 -14.83
CA ALA A 165 13.80 33.58 -14.90
C ALA A 165 13.51 32.08 -15.06
N ILE A 166 14.26 31.41 -15.94
CA ILE A 166 14.17 29.96 -16.14
C ILE A 166 14.53 29.22 -14.86
N LEU A 167 15.64 29.60 -14.21
CA LEU A 167 16.07 29.01 -12.94
C LEU A 167 15.02 29.22 -11.85
N ARG A 168 14.48 30.44 -11.71
CA ARG A 168 13.39 30.71 -10.77
C ARG A 168 12.19 29.78 -11.02
N SER A 169 11.77 29.62 -12.28
CA SER A 169 10.65 28.76 -12.64
C SER A 169 10.91 27.30 -12.28
N LYS A 170 12.12 26.80 -12.55
CA LYS A 170 12.52 25.42 -12.21
C LYS A 170 12.61 25.20 -10.71
N LEU A 171 13.20 26.14 -9.97
CA LEU A 171 13.30 26.09 -8.51
C LEU A 171 11.91 26.08 -7.86
N ARG A 172 11.00 26.94 -8.33
CA ARG A 172 9.60 26.97 -7.89
C ARG A 172 8.92 25.64 -8.11
N HIS A 173 8.97 25.13 -9.34
CA HIS A 173 8.39 23.85 -9.68
C HIS A 173 8.96 22.72 -8.80
N GLY A 174 10.28 22.70 -8.59
CA GLY A 174 10.93 21.74 -7.72
C GLY A 174 10.47 21.85 -6.27
N ILE A 175 10.31 23.07 -5.73
CA ILE A 175 9.78 23.27 -4.36
C ILE A 175 8.37 22.72 -4.24
N HIS A 176 7.48 23.07 -5.17
CA HIS A 176 6.08 22.62 -5.12
C HIS A 176 5.99 21.09 -5.18
N GLN A 177 6.73 20.47 -6.11
CA GLN A 177 6.78 19.01 -6.22
C GLN A 177 7.36 18.35 -4.96
N MET A 178 8.46 18.90 -4.44
CA MET A 178 9.11 18.32 -3.27
C MET A 178 8.30 18.47 -1.99
N ASP A 179 7.54 19.54 -1.83
CA ASP A 179 6.67 19.73 -0.66
C ASP A 179 5.54 18.68 -0.63
N GLN A 180 4.95 18.38 -1.79
CA GLN A 180 3.99 17.29 -1.95
C GLN A 180 4.60 15.93 -1.63
N VAL A 181 5.75 15.61 -2.23
CA VAL A 181 6.45 14.33 -2.00
C VAL A 181 6.84 14.19 -0.52
N ARG A 182 7.34 15.27 0.11
CA ARG A 182 7.71 15.31 1.54
C ARG A 182 6.53 15.01 2.44
N GLY A 183 5.38 15.65 2.19
CA GLY A 183 4.13 15.42 2.93
C GLY A 183 3.66 13.96 2.82
N SER A 184 3.56 13.43 1.60
CA SER A 184 3.10 12.05 1.37
C SER A 184 4.07 11.00 1.95
N LEU A 185 5.38 11.23 1.89
CA LEU A 185 6.35 10.32 2.49
C LEU A 185 6.34 10.37 4.02
N LYS A 186 6.19 11.55 4.63
CA LYS A 186 6.05 11.65 6.09
C LYS A 186 4.77 10.96 6.57
N LEU A 187 3.65 11.13 5.85
CA LEU A 187 2.42 10.38 6.12
C LEU A 187 2.64 8.86 6.08
N SER A 188 3.31 8.37 5.04
CA SER A 188 3.64 6.95 4.92
C SER A 188 4.55 6.48 6.07
N LEU A 189 5.56 7.28 6.42
CA LEU A 189 6.49 6.99 7.52
C LEU A 189 5.79 6.89 8.86
N ASP A 190 4.89 7.82 9.18
CA ASP A 190 4.18 7.83 10.47
C ASP A 190 3.28 6.60 10.62
N LYS A 191 2.54 6.26 9.54
CA LYS A 191 1.68 5.07 9.52
C LYS A 191 2.49 3.77 9.58
N ALA A 192 3.59 3.68 8.83
CA ALA A 192 4.50 2.54 8.89
C ALA A 192 5.10 2.35 10.29
N SER A 193 5.49 3.44 10.95
CA SER A 193 6.08 3.41 12.30
C SER A 193 5.09 2.87 13.34
N ILE A 194 3.83 3.29 13.27
CA ILE A 194 2.75 2.75 14.14
C ILE A 194 2.60 1.25 13.94
N MET A 195 2.64 0.78 12.68
CA MET A 195 2.50 -0.64 12.40
C MET A 195 3.69 -1.47 12.92
N VAL A 196 4.92 -0.98 12.73
CA VAL A 196 6.12 -1.64 13.26
C VAL A 196 6.05 -1.74 14.80
N GLU A 197 5.59 -0.69 15.50
CA GLU A 197 5.43 -0.75 16.96
C GLU A 197 4.31 -1.71 17.40
N SER A 198 3.24 -1.83 16.61
CA SER A 198 2.22 -2.85 16.81
C SER A 198 2.79 -4.26 16.71
N MET A 199 3.60 -4.53 15.68
CA MET A 199 4.28 -5.82 15.50
C MET A 199 5.23 -6.13 16.68
N LYS A 200 6.00 -5.16 17.17
CA LYS A 200 6.80 -5.31 18.40
C LYS A 200 5.93 -5.67 19.61
N SER A 201 4.77 -5.03 19.72
CA SER A 201 3.82 -5.29 20.82
C SER A 201 3.23 -6.69 20.74
N ILE A 202 2.89 -7.18 19.54
CA ILE A 202 2.43 -8.56 19.32
C ILE A 202 3.53 -9.54 19.72
N GLN A 203 4.77 -9.31 19.27
CA GLN A 203 5.90 -10.16 19.62
C GLN A 203 6.06 -10.25 21.16
N ARG A 204 6.09 -9.12 21.86
CA ARG A 204 6.19 -9.08 23.33
C ARG A 204 5.01 -9.79 24.02
N ALA A 205 3.81 -9.66 23.48
CA ALA A 205 2.63 -10.34 24.01
C ALA A 205 2.72 -11.87 23.82
N LEU A 206 3.21 -12.34 22.67
CA LEU A 206 3.45 -13.76 22.42
C LEU A 206 4.55 -14.32 23.31
N ASP A 207 5.63 -13.57 23.55
CA ASP A 207 6.70 -13.95 24.50
C ASP A 207 6.16 -14.11 25.91
N SER A 208 5.32 -13.17 26.34
CA SER A 208 4.66 -13.22 27.65
C SER A 208 3.71 -14.41 27.75
N LEU A 209 3.01 -14.74 26.66
CA LEU A 209 2.10 -15.87 26.57
C LEU A 209 2.84 -17.21 26.69
N GLN A 210 3.97 -17.36 25.98
CA GLN A 210 4.85 -18.55 26.03
C GLN A 210 5.38 -18.83 27.44
N GLN A 211 5.58 -17.78 28.25
CA GLN A 211 6.06 -17.89 29.63
C GLN A 211 4.95 -18.07 30.66
N SER A 212 3.69 -17.96 30.25
CA SER A 212 2.54 -18.05 31.13
C SER A 212 2.10 -19.51 31.36
N ASN A 213 1.54 -19.78 32.54
CA ASN A 213 0.89 -21.08 32.83
C ASN A 213 -0.58 -21.10 32.36
N ILE A 214 -0.95 -20.26 31.40
CA ILE A 214 -2.32 -20.16 30.89
C ILE A 214 -2.54 -21.25 29.84
N GLU A 215 -3.73 -21.83 29.83
CA GLU A 215 -4.13 -22.75 28.76
C GLU A 215 -4.24 -21.97 27.44
N ILE A 216 -3.40 -22.34 26.47
CA ILE A 216 -3.36 -21.68 25.16
C ILE A 216 -4.34 -22.35 24.21
N SER A 217 -5.22 -21.54 23.62
CA SER A 217 -6.13 -21.93 22.55
C SER A 217 -6.00 -20.98 21.37
N ASP A 218 -6.48 -21.39 20.19
CA ASP A 218 -6.51 -20.55 18.98
C ASP A 218 -7.20 -19.20 19.24
N ALA A 219 -8.32 -19.22 19.96
CA ALA A 219 -9.05 -18.01 20.33
C ALA A 219 -8.23 -17.05 21.22
N VAL A 220 -7.38 -17.57 22.11
CA VAL A 220 -6.52 -16.73 22.96
C VAL A 220 -5.48 -16.01 22.11
N VAL A 221 -4.80 -16.74 21.21
CA VAL A 221 -3.77 -16.14 20.33
C VAL A 221 -4.38 -15.10 19.40
N ARG A 222 -5.51 -15.43 18.76
CA ARG A 222 -6.24 -14.48 17.88
C ARG A 222 -6.66 -13.22 18.63
N ASN A 223 -7.21 -13.36 19.85
CA ASN A 223 -7.61 -12.21 20.65
C ASN A 223 -6.44 -11.30 21.03
N ILE A 224 -5.26 -11.87 21.33
CA ILE A 224 -4.05 -11.07 21.63
C ILE A 224 -3.61 -10.28 20.41
N VAL A 225 -3.54 -10.94 19.24
CA VAL A 225 -3.17 -10.28 17.99
C VAL A 225 -4.18 -9.17 17.65
N GLN A 226 -5.48 -9.49 17.65
CA GLN A 226 -6.54 -8.55 17.33
C GLN A 226 -6.54 -7.33 18.25
N LYS A 227 -6.48 -7.53 19.59
CA LYS A 227 -6.45 -6.44 20.57
C LYS A 227 -5.22 -5.54 20.47
N THR A 228 -4.13 -6.03 19.85
CA THR A 228 -2.91 -5.25 19.64
C THR A 228 -2.96 -4.50 18.31
N VAL A 229 -3.45 -5.14 17.26
CA VAL A 229 -3.47 -4.58 15.91
C VAL A 229 -4.59 -3.54 15.73
N GLU A 230 -5.81 -3.80 16.21
CA GLU A 230 -6.95 -2.89 15.98
C GLU A 230 -6.71 -1.45 16.49
N PRO A 231 -6.17 -1.22 17.70
CA PRO A 231 -5.85 0.14 18.13
C PRO A 231 -4.78 0.82 17.26
N ALA A 232 -3.78 0.06 16.80
CA ALA A 232 -2.73 0.57 15.94
C ALA A 232 -3.28 0.96 14.56
N LEU A 233 -4.23 0.20 14.01
CA LEU A 233 -4.94 0.55 12.79
C LEU A 233 -5.74 1.84 12.95
N ALA A 234 -6.52 1.96 14.03
CA ALA A 234 -7.26 3.18 14.32
C ALA A 234 -6.32 4.40 14.50
N GLN A 235 -5.16 4.20 15.13
CA GLN A 235 -4.14 5.24 15.27
C GLN A 235 -3.54 5.64 13.91
N ALA A 236 -3.22 4.66 13.06
CA ALA A 236 -2.69 4.91 11.72
C ALA A 236 -3.72 5.61 10.82
N ASP A 237 -5.00 5.26 10.94
CA ASP A 237 -6.10 5.94 10.22
C ASP A 237 -6.31 7.37 10.70
N ALA A 238 -6.08 7.65 11.99
CA ALA A 238 -6.12 9.00 12.54
C ALA A 238 -4.95 9.89 12.07
N VAL A 239 -3.87 9.30 11.52
CA VAL A 239 -2.81 10.08 10.86
C VAL A 239 -3.32 10.53 9.49
N THR A 240 -3.55 11.84 9.38
CA THR A 240 -3.98 12.48 8.13
C THR A 240 -2.85 13.30 7.52
N LEU A 241 -2.91 13.54 6.21
CA LEU A 241 -1.96 14.44 5.56
C LEU A 241 -2.00 15.85 6.16
N GLN A 242 -3.17 16.32 6.60
CA GLN A 242 -3.31 17.63 7.24
C GLN A 242 -2.52 17.72 8.55
N ASN A 243 -2.57 16.68 9.39
CA ASN A 243 -1.80 16.63 10.64
C ASN A 243 -0.29 16.66 10.34
N VAL A 244 0.14 15.89 9.34
CA VAL A 244 1.54 15.83 8.88
C VAL A 244 2.01 17.19 8.35
N ILE A 245 1.21 17.87 7.53
CA ILE A 245 1.52 19.21 7.02
C ILE A 245 1.69 20.20 8.17
N ALA A 246 0.83 20.13 9.20
CA ALA A 246 0.96 21.00 10.37
C ALA A 246 2.28 20.75 11.12
N GLU A 247 2.68 19.48 11.28
CA GLU A 247 3.98 19.10 11.87
C GLU A 247 5.16 19.63 11.04
N LEU A 248 5.13 19.42 9.72
CA LEU A 248 6.18 19.90 8.81
C LEU A 248 6.26 21.44 8.80
N SER A 249 5.13 22.14 8.83
CA SER A 249 5.09 23.60 8.93
C SER A 249 5.70 24.09 10.24
N GLN A 250 5.44 23.41 11.35
CA GLN A 250 6.07 23.70 12.63
C GLN A 250 7.59 23.47 12.58
N LEU A 251 8.04 22.37 11.97
CA LEU A 251 9.46 22.07 11.76
C LEU A 251 10.15 23.18 10.95
N ASP A 252 9.52 23.62 9.86
CA ASP A 252 10.04 24.69 9.00
C ASP A 252 10.10 26.03 9.73
N HIS A 253 9.08 26.34 10.54
CA HIS A 253 9.09 27.52 11.40
C HIS A 253 10.23 27.50 12.43
N GLN A 254 10.46 26.35 13.07
CA GLN A 254 11.53 26.17 14.06
C GLN A 254 12.93 26.30 13.45
N ARG A 255 13.12 25.87 12.20
CA ARG A 255 14.38 25.98 11.46
C ARG A 255 14.62 27.38 10.88
N GLY A 256 13.59 28.22 10.83
CA GLY A 256 13.66 29.51 10.13
C GLY A 256 13.74 29.32 8.62
N SER A 257 13.15 28.24 8.10
CA SER A 257 13.15 27.89 6.68
C SER A 257 12.46 28.96 5.85
N TRP A 258 12.92 29.14 4.61
CA TRP A 258 12.25 30.01 3.65
C TRP A 258 11.10 29.24 3.00
N THR A 259 9.86 29.68 3.19
CA THR A 259 8.63 28.95 2.79
C THR A 259 7.70 29.76 1.87
N ALA A 260 8.18 30.88 1.33
CA ALA A 260 7.32 31.86 0.64
C ALA A 260 6.69 31.35 -0.67
N GLU A 261 7.17 30.22 -1.20
CA GLU A 261 6.66 29.56 -2.40
C GLU A 261 6.32 28.09 -2.16
N ASP A 262 6.14 27.69 -0.91
CA ASP A 262 5.64 26.35 -0.61
C ASP A 262 4.16 26.27 -1.02
N GLU A 263 3.79 25.17 -1.66
CA GLU A 263 2.39 24.86 -1.98
C GLU A 263 1.91 23.77 -1.03
N VAL A 264 1.08 24.17 -0.07
CA VAL A 264 0.47 23.25 0.88
C VAL A 264 -0.26 22.16 0.09
N PRO A 265 0.10 20.87 0.25
CA PRO A 265 -0.59 19.79 -0.43
C PRO A 265 -2.07 19.82 -0.02
N SER A 266 -2.95 20.16 -0.98
CA SER A 266 -4.37 20.38 -0.68
C SER A 266 -5.19 19.10 -0.73
N GLU A 267 -4.66 18.04 -1.36
CA GLU A 267 -5.31 16.75 -1.48
C GLU A 267 -4.36 15.69 -0.95
N SER A 268 -4.84 14.90 0.02
CA SER A 268 -4.21 13.61 0.28
C SER A 268 -4.35 12.80 -1.00
N PRO A 269 -3.32 12.06 -1.47
CA PRO A 269 -3.62 10.85 -2.21
C PRO A 269 -4.60 10.09 -1.30
N GLY A 270 -5.87 10.03 -1.69
CA GLY A 270 -6.83 9.22 -0.96
C GLY A 270 -6.22 7.83 -0.87
N PRO A 271 -6.33 7.10 0.26
CA PRO A 271 -5.83 5.74 0.30
C PRO A 271 -6.37 5.01 -0.93
N HIS A 272 -5.47 4.62 -1.84
CA HIS A 272 -5.88 3.84 -2.99
C HIS A 272 -6.52 2.59 -2.40
N LYS A 273 -7.82 2.37 -2.69
CA LYS A 273 -8.51 1.19 -2.19
C LYS A 273 -7.73 -0.03 -2.68
N VAL A 274 -7.09 -0.72 -1.75
CA VAL A 274 -6.34 -1.94 -2.05
C VAL A 274 -7.35 -3.06 -2.17
N PHE A 275 -7.33 -3.72 -3.31
CA PHE A 275 -8.15 -4.89 -3.55
C PHE A 275 -7.25 -6.12 -3.51
N LEU A 276 -7.35 -6.90 -2.42
CA LEU A 276 -6.64 -8.15 -2.28
C LEU A 276 -7.45 -9.28 -2.90
N ILE A 277 -6.83 -10.07 -3.78
CA ILE A 277 -7.39 -11.35 -4.19
C ILE A 277 -7.02 -12.39 -3.13
N ALA A 278 -8.03 -13.00 -2.53
CA ALA A 278 -7.88 -14.04 -1.52
C ALA A 278 -8.68 -15.29 -1.90
N LYS A 279 -8.54 -16.34 -1.11
CA LYS A 279 -9.33 -17.57 -1.23
C LYS A 279 -10.15 -17.80 0.03
N ALA A 280 -11.41 -18.18 -0.13
CA ALA A 280 -12.31 -18.46 0.99
C ALA A 280 -13.17 -19.70 0.74
N PRO A 281 -13.41 -20.56 1.75
CA PRO A 281 -14.34 -21.67 1.62
C PRO A 281 -15.78 -21.19 1.41
N GLU A 282 -16.55 -21.89 0.59
CA GLU A 282 -17.99 -21.63 0.38
C GLU A 282 -18.78 -21.60 1.69
N SER A 283 -18.38 -22.39 2.69
CA SER A 283 -19.01 -22.42 4.01
C SER A 283 -18.88 -21.11 4.80
N THR A 284 -18.01 -20.19 4.37
CA THR A 284 -17.84 -18.86 4.97
C THR A 284 -18.65 -17.77 4.25
N LEU A 285 -19.34 -18.12 3.15
CA LEU A 285 -20.19 -17.20 2.41
C LEU A 285 -21.39 -16.77 3.27
N PRO A 286 -21.62 -15.46 3.46
CA PRO A 286 -22.81 -14.97 4.16
C PRO A 286 -24.11 -15.29 3.41
N ALA A 287 -25.26 -14.94 4.00
CA ALA A 287 -26.55 -15.11 3.32
C ALA A 287 -26.61 -14.32 2.01
N ILE A 288 -26.86 -15.02 0.90
CA ILE A 288 -26.88 -14.43 -0.45
C ILE A 288 -28.32 -14.16 -0.94
N PRO A 289 -28.50 -13.21 -1.86
CA PRO A 289 -29.77 -13.01 -2.58
C PRO A 289 -30.31 -14.31 -3.21
N SER A 290 -31.63 -14.50 -3.19
CA SER A 290 -32.29 -15.73 -3.63
C SER A 290 -32.16 -16.03 -5.13
N ASP A 291 -31.79 -15.03 -5.94
CA ASP A 291 -31.56 -15.17 -7.38
C ASP A 291 -30.11 -15.56 -7.72
N LEU A 292 -29.25 -15.68 -6.71
CA LEU A 292 -27.84 -16.06 -6.85
C LEU A 292 -27.59 -17.44 -6.25
N LYS A 293 -26.51 -18.07 -6.70
CA LYS A 293 -25.97 -19.32 -6.17
C LYS A 293 -24.44 -19.29 -6.12
N PRO A 294 -23.84 -19.95 -5.12
CA PRO A 294 -22.42 -20.21 -5.14
C PRO A 294 -22.13 -21.25 -6.24
N THR A 295 -21.28 -20.90 -7.20
CA THR A 295 -20.70 -21.88 -8.12
C THR A 295 -19.30 -21.42 -8.54
N CYS A 296 -18.28 -22.06 -7.97
CA CYS A 296 -16.87 -21.90 -8.36
C CYS A 296 -16.38 -23.20 -9.02
N LEU A 297 -15.57 -23.08 -10.07
CA LEU A 297 -15.00 -24.21 -10.80
C LEU A 297 -13.52 -24.38 -10.48
N ALA A 298 -13.03 -25.61 -10.55
CA ALA A 298 -11.61 -25.91 -10.38
C ALA A 298 -10.76 -25.53 -11.60
N SER A 299 -11.38 -25.45 -12.78
CA SER A 299 -10.74 -25.12 -14.05
C SER A 299 -11.77 -24.49 -15.00
N PRO A 300 -11.37 -23.58 -15.91
CA PRO A 300 -12.30 -22.99 -16.86
C PRO A 300 -12.89 -24.01 -17.85
N ASP A 301 -12.20 -25.13 -18.08
CA ASP A 301 -12.56 -26.11 -19.10
C ASP A 301 -13.30 -27.33 -18.55
N THR A 302 -13.56 -27.38 -17.24
CA THR A 302 -14.28 -28.48 -16.58
C THR A 302 -15.45 -27.95 -15.76
N LEU A 303 -16.43 -28.82 -15.49
CA LEU A 303 -17.55 -28.52 -14.59
C LEU A 303 -17.30 -29.02 -13.17
N GLN A 304 -16.05 -29.33 -12.82
CA GLN A 304 -15.74 -29.78 -11.47
C GLN A 304 -15.84 -28.60 -10.50
N PRO A 305 -16.68 -28.70 -9.45
CA PRO A 305 -16.81 -27.63 -8.48
C PRO A 305 -15.54 -27.50 -7.65
N ASN A 306 -15.25 -26.29 -7.22
CA ASN A 306 -14.22 -25.98 -6.24
C ASN A 306 -14.90 -25.33 -5.03
N ALA A 307 -14.73 -25.91 -3.84
CA ALA A 307 -15.29 -25.36 -2.60
C ALA A 307 -14.53 -24.11 -2.11
N ILE A 308 -13.38 -23.79 -2.71
CA ILE A 308 -12.55 -22.64 -2.39
C ILE A 308 -12.71 -21.57 -3.48
N TYR A 309 -13.32 -20.45 -3.12
CA TYR A 309 -13.64 -19.36 -4.03
C TYR A 309 -12.51 -18.35 -4.07
N PRO A 310 -12.17 -17.80 -5.24
CA PRO A 310 -11.47 -16.54 -5.30
C PRO A 310 -12.44 -15.42 -4.89
N ILE A 311 -11.99 -14.59 -3.96
CA ILE A 311 -12.73 -13.43 -3.42
C ILE A 311 -11.85 -12.19 -3.47
N ILE A 312 -12.46 -11.02 -3.35
CA ILE A 312 -11.71 -9.78 -3.12
C ILE A 312 -11.94 -9.31 -1.69
N LYS A 313 -10.90 -8.80 -1.02
CA LYS A 313 -10.99 -8.09 0.26
C LYS A 313 -10.52 -6.65 0.09
N SER A 314 -11.27 -5.68 0.61
CA SER A 314 -10.89 -4.26 0.57
C SER A 314 -11.67 -3.48 1.65
N ASP A 315 -11.01 -2.63 2.42
CA ASP A 315 -11.59 -1.78 3.48
C ASP A 315 -12.54 -2.52 4.45
N GLY A 316 -12.19 -3.74 4.84
CA GLY A 316 -13.02 -4.60 5.70
C GLY A 316 -14.22 -5.26 4.98
N TYR A 317 -14.46 -4.94 3.71
CA TYR A 317 -15.46 -5.60 2.89
C TYR A 317 -14.91 -6.85 2.22
N THR A 318 -15.79 -7.83 2.02
CA THR A 318 -15.50 -9.02 1.20
C THR A 318 -16.41 -9.07 -0.01
N TYR A 319 -15.83 -9.22 -1.19
CA TYR A 319 -16.54 -9.25 -2.47
C TYR A 319 -16.55 -10.67 -3.03
N TRP A 320 -17.74 -11.18 -3.30
CA TRP A 320 -17.98 -12.52 -3.82
C TRP A 320 -18.58 -12.45 -5.22
N PRO A 321 -17.93 -13.03 -6.24
CA PRO A 321 -18.56 -13.27 -7.54
C PRO A 321 -19.47 -14.51 -7.46
N LEU A 322 -20.77 -14.31 -7.64
CA LEU A 322 -21.79 -15.35 -7.55
C LEU A 322 -22.52 -15.52 -8.88
N SER A 323 -22.92 -16.74 -9.20
CA SER A 323 -23.64 -17.02 -10.45
C SER A 323 -25.14 -16.91 -10.25
N TYR A 324 -25.89 -16.58 -11.31
CA TYR A 324 -27.35 -16.58 -11.22
C TYR A 324 -27.92 -18.00 -11.20
N ILE A 325 -29.03 -18.20 -10.50
CA ILE A 325 -29.71 -19.50 -10.44
C ILE A 325 -30.24 -19.97 -11.80
N ASP A 326 -30.53 -19.03 -12.71
CA ASP A 326 -31.06 -19.30 -14.05
C ASP A 326 -29.99 -19.67 -15.09
N ASN A 327 -28.73 -19.77 -14.68
CA ASN A 327 -27.57 -20.14 -15.50
C ASN A 327 -27.27 -19.19 -16.68
N ARG A 328 -27.76 -17.95 -16.66
CA ARG A 328 -27.35 -16.95 -17.67
C ARG A 328 -25.82 -16.75 -17.67
N VAL A 329 -25.27 -16.30 -18.79
CA VAL A 329 -23.83 -15.99 -18.91
C VAL A 329 -23.54 -14.64 -18.25
N GLY A 330 -23.58 -14.64 -16.91
CA GLY A 330 -23.31 -13.50 -16.06
C GLY A 330 -23.04 -13.91 -14.61
N MET A 331 -22.46 -13.00 -13.85
CA MET A 331 -22.27 -13.11 -12.40
C MET A 331 -22.68 -11.80 -11.74
N ALA A 332 -23.12 -11.88 -10.49
CA ALA A 332 -23.22 -10.74 -9.61
C ALA A 332 -21.98 -10.71 -8.71
N VAL A 333 -21.26 -9.60 -8.68
CA VAL A 333 -20.27 -9.33 -7.63
C VAL A 333 -21.02 -8.70 -6.47
N VAL A 334 -21.00 -9.32 -5.29
CA VAL A 334 -21.67 -8.83 -4.09
C VAL A 334 -20.65 -8.49 -3.01
N ALA A 335 -20.82 -7.34 -2.36
CA ALA A 335 -19.97 -6.88 -1.28
C ALA A 335 -20.67 -7.03 0.08
N PHE A 336 -19.97 -7.62 1.04
CA PHE A 336 -20.42 -7.78 2.42
C PHE A 336 -19.55 -6.97 3.38
N ASP A 337 -20.16 -6.37 4.40
CA ASP A 337 -19.46 -5.75 5.53
C ASP A 337 -18.85 -6.80 6.48
N PRO A 338 -18.05 -6.41 7.49
CA PRO A 338 -17.50 -7.35 8.47
C PRO A 338 -18.54 -8.15 9.28
N SER A 339 -19.79 -7.68 9.35
CA SER A 339 -20.90 -8.37 10.02
C SER A 339 -21.62 -9.37 9.10
N GLY A 340 -21.20 -9.47 7.83
CA GLY A 340 -21.81 -10.33 6.83
C GLY A 340 -23.08 -9.75 6.19
N HIS A 341 -23.37 -8.46 6.35
CA HIS A 341 -24.49 -7.83 5.67
C HIS A 341 -24.12 -7.43 4.24
N LEU A 342 -25.04 -7.69 3.31
CA LEU A 342 -24.90 -7.27 1.92
C LEU A 342 -24.99 -5.73 1.83
N VAL A 343 -23.93 -5.09 1.37
CA VAL A 343 -23.85 -3.61 1.23
C VAL A 343 -24.08 -3.18 -0.22
N LYS A 344 -23.59 -3.96 -1.19
CA LYS A 344 -23.75 -3.61 -2.61
C LYS A 344 -23.68 -4.83 -3.52
N ARG A 345 -24.21 -4.67 -4.73
CA ARG A 345 -24.23 -5.65 -5.80
C ARG A 345 -23.97 -4.99 -7.14
N TRP A 346 -23.15 -5.64 -7.96
CA TRP A 346 -22.90 -5.28 -9.36
C TRP A 346 -23.20 -6.48 -10.25
N ASP A 347 -24.16 -6.31 -11.16
CA ASP A 347 -24.54 -7.33 -12.13
C ASP A 347 -23.66 -7.21 -13.39
N LYS A 348 -22.93 -8.28 -13.73
CA LYS A 348 -21.96 -8.30 -14.84
C LYS A 348 -22.26 -9.44 -15.80
N ILE A 349 -22.27 -9.12 -17.09
CA ILE A 349 -22.43 -10.10 -18.17
C ILE A 349 -21.06 -10.53 -18.69
N GLY A 350 -21.03 -11.66 -19.39
CA GLY A 350 -19.87 -12.06 -20.18
C GLY A 350 -19.07 -13.21 -19.58
N ALA A 351 -19.26 -13.56 -18.31
CA ALA A 351 -18.73 -14.79 -17.70
C ALA A 351 -19.70 -15.34 -16.66
N ARG A 352 -19.65 -16.65 -16.40
CA ARG A 352 -20.37 -17.34 -15.32
C ARG A 352 -19.49 -18.40 -14.69
N TYR A 353 -19.84 -18.83 -13.47
CA TYR A 353 -19.09 -19.80 -12.68
C TYR A 353 -17.64 -19.37 -12.48
N ILE A 354 -17.39 -18.66 -11.39
CA ILE A 354 -16.06 -18.10 -11.15
C ILE A 354 -15.01 -19.20 -11.12
N VAL A 355 -13.86 -18.93 -11.70
CA VAL A 355 -12.67 -19.79 -11.66
C VAL A 355 -11.56 -19.06 -10.94
N ASP A 356 -11.31 -17.81 -11.34
CA ASP A 356 -10.19 -17.01 -10.85
C ASP A 356 -10.48 -15.51 -10.92
N ILE A 357 -9.74 -14.73 -10.13
CA ILE A 357 -9.74 -13.27 -10.18
C ILE A 357 -8.29 -12.82 -10.33
N THR A 358 -8.03 -11.88 -11.25
CA THR A 358 -6.69 -11.31 -11.46
C THR A 358 -6.77 -9.80 -11.53
N ALA A 359 -5.80 -9.11 -10.93
CA ALA A 359 -5.67 -7.66 -11.10
C ALA A 359 -5.03 -7.33 -12.46
N ASP A 360 -5.52 -6.28 -13.13
CA ASP A 360 -4.89 -5.68 -14.30
C ASP A 360 -4.57 -4.21 -13.99
N PRO A 361 -3.31 -3.88 -13.64
CA PRO A 361 -2.90 -2.51 -13.30
C PRO A 361 -2.91 -1.58 -14.51
N ASN A 362 -2.68 -2.10 -15.73
CA ASN A 362 -2.60 -1.27 -16.92
C ASN A 362 -3.94 -0.59 -17.20
N SER A 363 -5.03 -1.28 -16.84
CA SER A 363 -6.39 -0.78 -16.94
C SER A 363 -7.00 -0.38 -15.58
N ASN A 364 -6.24 -0.45 -14.48
CA ASN A 364 -6.70 -0.25 -13.11
C ASN A 364 -7.99 -1.02 -12.81
N SER A 365 -8.00 -2.32 -13.09
CA SER A 365 -9.22 -3.15 -13.02
C SER A 365 -8.99 -4.53 -12.41
N MET A 366 -10.08 -5.19 -12.03
CA MET A 366 -10.13 -6.60 -11.66
C MET A 366 -10.78 -7.39 -12.78
N ILE A 367 -10.10 -8.44 -13.24
CA ILE A 367 -10.58 -9.38 -14.25
C ILE A 367 -11.14 -10.60 -13.54
N PHE A 368 -12.41 -10.90 -13.80
CA PHE A 368 -13.11 -12.06 -13.27
C PHE A 368 -13.21 -13.11 -14.37
N LYS A 369 -12.52 -14.24 -14.19
CA LYS A 369 -12.48 -15.34 -15.15
C LYS A 369 -13.42 -16.45 -14.73
N GLY A 370 -14.27 -16.89 -15.65
CA GLY A 370 -15.22 -17.98 -15.44
C GLY A 370 -15.06 -19.14 -16.43
N GLN A 371 -16.15 -19.89 -16.59
CA GLN A 371 -16.25 -21.03 -17.51
C GLN A 371 -15.82 -20.69 -18.94
N ALA A 372 -15.18 -21.64 -19.63
CA ALA A 372 -14.74 -21.56 -21.02
C ALA A 372 -13.81 -20.36 -21.29
N ASN A 373 -13.02 -19.98 -20.29
CA ASN A 373 -12.10 -18.84 -20.31
C ASN A 373 -12.79 -17.49 -20.58
N GLN A 374 -14.11 -17.41 -20.39
CA GLN A 374 -14.84 -16.17 -20.50
C GLN A 374 -14.51 -15.25 -19.31
N SER A 375 -14.50 -13.94 -19.54
CA SER A 375 -14.20 -12.98 -18.48
C SER A 375 -14.96 -11.67 -18.64
N PHE A 376 -15.03 -10.91 -17.55
CA PHE A 376 -15.34 -9.48 -17.57
C PHE A 376 -14.35 -8.73 -16.67
N SER A 377 -14.24 -7.43 -16.88
CA SER A 377 -13.42 -6.54 -16.06
C SER A 377 -14.29 -5.55 -15.27
N MET A 378 -13.86 -5.22 -14.06
CA MET A 378 -14.40 -4.12 -13.25
C MET A 378 -13.29 -3.16 -12.86
N PRO A 379 -13.39 -1.86 -13.21
CA PRO A 379 -12.44 -0.86 -12.73
C PRO A 379 -12.39 -0.80 -11.20
N TRP A 380 -11.22 -0.54 -10.63
CA TRP A 380 -11.05 -0.33 -9.18
C TRP A 380 -11.91 0.81 -8.66
N SER A 381 -12.10 1.86 -9.46
CA SER A 381 -13.01 2.96 -9.15
C SER A 381 -14.46 2.51 -9.05
N GLU A 382 -14.88 1.50 -9.81
CA GLU A 382 -16.24 0.95 -9.72
C GLU A 382 -16.42 0.12 -8.44
N LEU A 383 -15.46 -0.78 -8.16
CA LEU A 383 -15.46 -1.59 -6.93
C LEU A 383 -15.36 -0.72 -5.67
N GLY A 384 -14.63 0.39 -5.77
CA GLY A 384 -14.37 1.31 -4.68
C GLY A 384 -15.52 2.24 -4.30
N THR A 385 -16.70 2.11 -4.90
CA THR A 385 -17.86 2.99 -4.62
C THR A 385 -18.72 2.52 -3.44
N LEU A 386 -18.14 1.77 -2.49
CA LEU A 386 -18.73 1.43 -1.20
C LEU A 386 -18.53 2.53 -0.16
#